data_AF-F5GZR7-F1
#
_entry.id   AF-F5GZR7-F1
#
_cell.length_a   1.000
_cell.length_b   1.000
_cell.length_c   1.000
_cell.angle_alpha   90.00
_cell.angle_beta   90.00
_cell.angle_gamma   90.00
#
_symmetry.space_group_name_H-M   'P 1'
#
loop_
_entity.id
_entity.type
_entity.pdbx_description
1 polymer ?
#
loop_
_entity_poly.entity_id
_entity_poly.type
_entity_poly.pdbx_seq_one_letter_code
_entity_poly.pdbx_strand_id
1 'polypeptide(L)'
;MDVDSTISSGRSTPAMMNGQGSTTSSSKNIAYNCCWDQCQACFNSSPDLADHIRSIHVDGQRGGVFVCLWKGCKVYNTPSTSQSWLQRHMLTHSGDKPFKCVVGGCNASF
;
A
#
# COMPACT_ATOMS: atom_id res chain seq x y z
N MET A 1 -24.63 4.55 -53.53
CA MET A 1 -24.55 5.95 -53.06
C MET A 1 -25.88 6.17 -52.37
N ASP A 2 -25.96 5.81 -51.09
CA ASP A 2 -27.24 5.71 -50.40
C ASP A 2 -26.99 6.27 -49.00
N VAL A 3 -27.15 7.58 -48.92
CA VAL A 3 -27.09 8.38 -47.70
C VAL A 3 -28.50 8.45 -47.16
N ASP A 4 -28.75 7.82 -46.01
CA ASP A 4 -29.90 8.16 -45.18
C ASP A 4 -29.41 8.64 -43.82
N SER A 5 -29.62 9.94 -43.61
CA SER A 5 -29.50 10.60 -42.32
C SER A 5 -30.91 10.72 -41.76
N THR A 6 -31.16 10.13 -40.59
CA THR A 6 -32.36 10.43 -39.81
C THR A 6 -31.97 10.78 -38.37
N ILE A 7 -32.14 12.06 -38.07
CA ILE A 7 -32.14 12.69 -36.75
C ILE A 7 -33.35 12.17 -35.97
N SER A 8 -33.19 11.81 -34.68
CA SER A 8 -34.28 11.97 -33.72
C SER A 8 -33.78 12.16 -32.30
N SER A 9 -34.21 13.27 -31.71
CA SER A 9 -34.00 13.71 -30.35
C SER A 9 -34.83 12.94 -29.32
N GLY A 10 -34.25 12.72 -28.14
CA GLY A 10 -34.92 12.86 -26.86
C GLY A 10 -35.55 11.61 -26.22
N ARG A 11 -35.09 11.26 -25.01
CA ARG A 11 -35.85 11.28 -23.74
C ARG A 11 -35.06 10.61 -22.62
N SER A 12 -35.04 11.29 -21.48
CA SER A 12 -34.40 10.89 -20.22
C SER A 12 -34.98 9.60 -19.63
N THR A 13 -34.10 8.75 -19.10
CA THR A 13 -34.43 7.82 -18.01
C THR A 13 -33.28 7.82 -16.99
N PRO A 14 -33.51 8.20 -15.72
CA PRO A 14 -32.51 8.04 -14.68
C PRO A 14 -32.48 6.56 -14.26
N ALA A 15 -31.38 5.86 -14.53
CA ALA A 15 -31.12 4.55 -13.93
C ALA A 15 -30.40 4.76 -12.60
N MET A 16 -31.17 5.05 -11.55
CA MET A 16 -30.74 4.83 -10.18
C MET A 16 -30.93 3.34 -9.88
N MET A 17 -29.87 2.56 -10.05
CA MET A 17 -29.82 1.21 -9.47
C MET A 17 -29.13 1.26 -8.12
N ASN A 18 -29.81 0.55 -7.23
CA ASN A 18 -29.80 0.64 -5.79
C ASN A 18 -28.59 -0.07 -5.16
N GLY A 19 -28.24 0.36 -3.95
CA GLY A 19 -27.09 -0.13 -3.21
C GLY A 19 -27.11 -1.62 -2.90
N GLN A 20 -25.89 -2.15 -2.84
CA GLN A 20 -25.42 -3.13 -1.87
C GLN A 20 -24.09 -2.51 -1.39
N GLY A 21 -23.92 -2.12 -0.15
CA GLY A 21 -24.25 -2.87 1.04
C GLY A 21 -22.97 -2.90 1.85
N SER A 22 -22.44 -1.74 2.24
CA SER A 22 -21.37 -1.66 3.23
C SER A 22 -22.02 -1.88 4.58
N THR A 23 -22.24 -3.16 4.88
CA THR A 23 -22.52 -3.66 6.21
C THR A 23 -21.61 -2.97 7.22
N THR A 24 -22.25 -2.29 8.16
CA THR A 24 -21.78 -1.98 9.51
C THR A 24 -20.43 -2.58 9.87
N SER A 25 -19.40 -1.74 9.87
CA SER A 25 -18.28 -1.79 10.81
C SER A 25 -17.58 -0.45 10.74
N SER A 26 -17.70 0.35 11.80
CA SER A 26 -16.91 1.56 12.02
C SER A 26 -15.44 1.18 12.23
N SER A 27 -14.78 0.74 11.16
CA SER A 27 -13.37 0.37 11.14
C SER A 27 -12.63 1.55 10.52
N LYS A 28 -11.87 2.28 11.35
CA LYS A 28 -10.98 3.37 10.91
C LYS A 28 -10.21 2.89 9.68
N ASN A 29 -10.42 3.54 8.53
CA ASN A 29 -9.70 3.22 7.30
C ASN A 29 -8.26 3.71 7.50
N ILE A 30 -7.40 2.87 8.08
CA ILE A 30 -5.99 3.18 8.28
C ILE A 30 -5.33 3.02 6.91
N ALA A 31 -5.05 4.15 6.27
CA ALA A 31 -4.22 4.19 5.07
C ALA A 31 -2.75 3.98 5.48
N TYR A 32 -2.06 3.11 4.74
CA TYR A 32 -0.66 2.81 4.91
C TYR A 32 0.13 3.50 3.79
N ASN A 33 0.89 4.52 4.15
CA ASN A 33 1.66 5.31 3.19
C ASN A 33 3.12 4.87 3.21
N CYS A 34 3.69 4.67 2.02
CA CYS A 34 5.13 4.46 1.90
C CYS A 34 5.86 5.79 2.13
N CYS A 35 6.75 5.83 3.13
CA CYS A 35 7.57 7.01 3.43
C CYS A 35 8.99 6.91 2.86
N TRP A 36 9.17 6.09 1.82
CA TRP A 36 10.44 5.99 1.10
C TRP A 36 10.72 7.26 0.28
N ASP A 37 11.98 7.64 0.12
CA ASP A 37 12.35 8.81 -0.66
C ASP A 37 11.87 8.66 -2.11
N GLN A 38 11.17 9.67 -2.62
CA GLN A 38 10.54 9.66 -3.95
C GLN A 38 9.49 8.54 -4.17
N CYS A 39 8.92 7.98 -3.11
CA CYS A 39 7.76 7.09 -3.20
C CYS A 39 6.50 7.78 -2.65
N GLN A 40 5.39 7.63 -3.37
CA GLN A 40 4.05 8.15 -2.99
C GLN A 40 2.99 7.04 -3.04
N ALA A 41 3.41 5.77 -2.96
CA ALA A 41 2.49 4.65 -2.93
C ALA A 41 1.69 4.62 -1.63
N CYS A 42 0.40 4.30 -1.76
CA CYS A 42 -0.56 4.22 -0.67
C CYS A 42 -1.28 2.88 -0.73
N PHE A 43 -1.49 2.27 0.42
CA PHE A 43 -2.09 0.94 0.54
C PHE A 43 -3.21 0.95 1.57
N ASN A 44 -4.19 0.08 1.37
CA ASN A 44 -5.31 -0.11 2.30
C ASN A 44 -4.99 -1.17 3.37
N SER A 45 -3.77 -1.70 3.37
CA SER A 45 -3.36 -2.82 4.21
C SER A 45 -1.85 -2.82 4.47
N SER A 46 -1.48 -3.19 5.69
CA SER A 46 -0.09 -3.35 6.13
C SER A 46 0.74 -4.33 5.28
N PRO A 47 0.22 -5.54 4.93
CA PRO A 47 1.00 -6.49 4.13
C PRO A 47 1.27 -5.99 2.71
N ASP A 48 0.32 -5.29 2.08
CA ASP A 48 0.52 -4.69 0.75
C ASP A 48 1.64 -3.64 0.76
N LEU A 49 1.71 -2.80 1.81
CA LEU A 49 2.82 -1.87 2.00
C LEU A 49 4.15 -2.63 2.18
N ALA A 50 4.17 -3.71 2.97
CA ALA A 50 5.37 -4.50 3.22
C ALA A 50 5.91 -5.15 1.93
N ASP A 51 5.02 -5.76 1.15
CA ASP A 51 5.37 -6.36 -0.14
C ASP A 51 5.89 -5.32 -1.13
N HIS A 52 5.24 -4.16 -1.20
CA HIS A 52 5.69 -3.03 -2.01
C HIS A 52 7.11 -2.58 -1.64
N ILE A 53 7.40 -2.39 -0.35
CA ILE A 53 8.74 -1.97 0.08
C ILE A 53 9.77 -3.05 -0.28
N ARG A 54 9.43 -4.33 -0.09
CA ARG A 54 10.34 -5.43 -0.42
C ARG A 54 10.65 -5.49 -1.91
N SER A 55 9.62 -5.49 -2.76
CA SER A 55 9.76 -5.69 -4.21
C SER A 55 10.32 -4.46 -4.92
N ILE A 56 9.88 -3.25 -4.54
CA ILE A 56 10.24 -2.02 -5.24
C ILE A 56 11.52 -1.40 -4.67
N HIS A 57 11.65 -1.36 -3.34
CA HIS A 57 12.72 -0.60 -2.68
C HIS A 57 13.90 -1.44 -2.20
N VAL A 58 13.68 -2.72 -1.86
CA VAL A 58 14.78 -3.61 -1.43
C VAL A 58 15.33 -4.40 -2.61
N ASP A 59 14.47 -5.10 -3.36
CA ASP A 59 14.89 -5.91 -4.51
C ASP A 59 15.30 -5.05 -5.72
N GLY A 60 14.78 -3.83 -5.80
CA GLY A 60 15.20 -2.83 -6.79
C GLY A 60 16.64 -2.36 -6.62
N GLN A 61 17.28 -2.58 -5.46
CA GLN A 61 18.67 -2.17 -5.22
C GLN A 61 19.66 -3.17 -5.81
N ARG A 62 20.10 -2.87 -7.02
CA ARG A 62 21.09 -3.65 -7.77
C ARG A 62 22.46 -2.98 -7.63
N GLY A 63 23.44 -3.68 -7.07
CA GLY A 63 24.80 -3.15 -6.92
C GLY A 63 25.59 -3.66 -5.72
N GLY A 64 25.08 -4.63 -4.95
CA GLY A 64 25.76 -5.17 -3.77
C GLY A 64 25.79 -4.22 -2.57
N VAL A 65 25.20 -3.03 -2.71
CA VAL A 65 24.99 -2.05 -1.64
C VAL A 65 23.49 -1.81 -1.48
N PHE A 66 23.05 -1.93 -0.23
CA PHE A 66 21.66 -1.85 0.18
C PHE A 66 21.50 -0.65 1.11
N VAL A 67 20.65 0.30 0.76
CA VAL A 67 20.41 1.54 1.52
C VAL A 67 18.93 1.67 1.87
N CYS A 68 18.66 2.05 3.11
CA CYS A 68 17.33 2.45 3.51
C CYS A 68 17.13 3.93 3.20
N LEU A 69 16.16 4.28 2.36
CA LEU A 69 15.80 5.68 2.09
C LEU A 69 14.46 6.06 2.73
N TRP A 70 14.12 5.42 3.84
CA TRP A 70 12.90 5.73 4.59
C TRP A 70 13.06 7.04 5.36
N LYS A 71 12.14 7.98 5.15
CA LYS A 71 12.18 9.31 5.78
C LYS A 71 12.12 9.19 7.31
N GLY A 72 13.10 9.79 7.99
CA GLY A 72 13.21 9.74 9.45
C GLY A 72 13.79 8.43 10.01
N CYS A 73 14.30 7.54 9.15
CA CYS A 73 14.97 6.33 9.62
C CYS A 73 16.34 6.63 10.23
N LYS A 74 16.70 5.91 11.30
CA LYS A 74 18.01 6.02 11.98
C LYS A 74 19.20 5.69 11.07
N VAL A 75 19.01 4.77 10.13
CA VAL A 75 20.03 4.30 9.17
C VAL A 75 19.76 4.83 7.76
N TYR A 76 19.10 5.99 7.67
CA TYR A 76 18.79 6.63 6.41
C TYR A 76 20.05 6.84 5.57
N ASN A 77 19.98 6.44 4.30
CA ASN A 77 21.05 6.52 3.31
C ASN A 77 22.38 5.88 3.77
N THR A 78 22.32 4.93 4.72
CA THR A 78 23.50 4.22 5.20
C THR A 78 23.72 2.95 4.36
N PRO A 79 24.86 2.82 3.66
CA PRO A 79 25.13 1.66 2.82
C PRO A 79 25.40 0.42 3.66
N SER A 80 24.72 -0.66 3.30
CA SER A 80 24.87 -1.99 3.90
C SER A 80 25.23 -3.00 2.83
N THR A 81 26.09 -3.97 3.12
CA THR A 81 26.45 -5.04 2.17
C THR A 81 25.51 -6.25 2.24
N SER A 82 24.52 -6.21 3.13
CA SER A 82 23.64 -7.34 3.42
C SER A 82 22.19 -7.06 3.04
N GLN A 83 21.70 -7.72 1.99
CA GLN A 83 20.29 -7.62 1.56
C GLN A 83 19.33 -8.11 2.66
N SER A 84 19.66 -9.24 3.28
CA SER A 84 18.84 -9.86 4.32
C SER A 84 18.67 -8.95 5.54
N TRP A 85 19.71 -8.17 5.87
CA TRP A 85 19.63 -7.16 6.92
C TRP A 85 18.65 -6.06 6.53
N LEU A 86 18.72 -5.53 5.30
CA LEU A 86 17.80 -4.50 4.84
C LEU A 86 16.35 -5.02 4.79
N GLN A 87 16.13 -6.23 4.29
CA GLN A 87 14.79 -6.85 4.28
C GLN A 87 14.20 -6.94 5.68
N ARG A 88 14.97 -7.42 6.67
CA ARG A 88 14.51 -7.49 8.07
C ARG A 88 14.32 -6.10 8.66
N HIS A 89 15.18 -5.15 8.33
CA HIS A 89 15.05 -3.76 8.75
C HIS A 89 13.73 -3.15 8.22
N MET A 90 13.28 -3.48 7.00
CA MET A 90 12.05 -2.92 6.43
C MET A 90 10.76 -3.39 7.11
N LEU A 91 10.80 -4.50 7.84
CA LEU A 91 9.67 -4.94 8.67
C LEU A 91 9.33 -3.90 9.76
N THR A 92 10.33 -3.15 10.26
CA THR A 92 10.10 -2.12 11.28
C THR A 92 9.32 -0.92 10.75
N HIS A 93 9.38 -0.67 9.44
CA HIS A 93 8.69 0.45 8.79
C HIS A 93 7.30 0.06 8.32
N SER A 94 7.16 -1.17 7.81
CA SER A 94 5.89 -1.68 7.29
C SER A 94 4.90 -2.03 8.41
N GLY A 95 5.38 -2.12 9.66
CA GLY A 95 4.56 -2.51 10.81
C GLY A 95 4.07 -3.96 10.73
N ASP A 96 4.61 -4.76 9.80
CA ASP A 96 4.29 -6.16 9.60
C ASP A 96 4.85 -6.97 10.78
N LYS A 97 4.04 -7.02 11.82
CA LYS A 97 4.27 -7.80 13.03
C LYS A 97 3.28 -8.96 12.99
N PRO A 98 3.67 -10.10 12.39
CA PRO A 98 2.75 -11.22 12.18
C PRO A 98 2.30 -11.84 13.51
N PHE A 99 2.99 -11.58 14.61
CA PHE A 99 2.63 -12.11 15.92
C PHE A 99 1.83 -11.07 16.72
N LYS A 100 0.50 -11.13 16.61
CA LYS A 100 -0.36 -10.44 17.59
C LYS A 100 -0.23 -11.16 18.93
N CYS A 101 0.04 -10.42 20.00
CA CYS A 101 0.06 -10.99 21.34
C CYS A 101 -1.29 -11.66 21.64
N VAL A 102 -1.26 -12.95 21.98
CA VAL A 102 -2.46 -13.76 22.31
C VAL A 102 -3.03 -13.43 23.69
N VAL A 103 -2.35 -12.60 24.47
CA VAL A 103 -2.76 -12.18 25.81
C VAL A 103 -3.91 -11.19 25.72
N GLY A 104 -5.07 -11.55 26.28
CA GLY A 104 -6.23 -10.67 26.35
C GLY A 104 -5.89 -9.33 27.00
N GLY A 105 -6.00 -8.24 26.24
CA GLY A 105 -5.66 -6.88 26.69
C GLY A 105 -4.30 -6.35 26.22
N CYS A 106 -3.53 -7.12 25.44
CA CYS A 106 -2.22 -6.69 24.95
C CYS A 106 -2.26 -6.44 23.42
N ASN A 107 -2.25 -5.17 23.00
CA ASN A 107 -2.17 -4.77 21.60
C ASN A 107 -0.74 -4.81 21.01
N ALA A 108 0.21 -5.42 21.73
CA ALA A 108 1.56 -5.60 21.24
C ALA A 108 1.54 -6.58 20.05
N SER A 109 2.08 -6.14 18.93
CA SER A 109 2.41 -7.02 17.81
C SER A 109 3.94 -7.17 17.81
N PHE A 110 4.48 -8.35 17.49
CA PHE A 110 5.93 -8.65 17.45
C PHE A 110 6.37 -9.10 16.06
#